data_AF-A0A7X7N4X3-F1
#
_entry.id   AF-A0A7X7N4X3-F1
#
_cell.length_a   1.000
_cell.length_b   1.000
_cell.length_c   1.000
_cell.angle_alpha   90.00
_cell.angle_beta   90.00
_cell.angle_gamma   90.00
#
_symmetry.space_group_name_H-M   'P 1'
#
loop_
_entity.id
_entity.type
_entity.pdbx_description
1 polymer ?
#
loop_
_entity_poly.entity_id
_entity_poly.type
_entity_poly.pdbx_seq_one_letter_code
_entity_poly.pdbx_strand_id
1 'polypeptide(L)'
;MKITLRFIRPYFVFACILMFTVLGYGEDFFQDQVFKLANAAWKESPSSFDILMYREVKEQPQSEETIRSAVEKLYKATDQAAVNTTPNARKAEMEAEVQRIMREQQLPRFMKQHIRIKGEYLYRVDETIIPSGQTAIPNSAPVTRTFVNYGNPSKADYTHFEYDHVAKIATLFNDQSMWRREYINEWCDMPQDVKDLLQYVFGVYVKDVDSFIPDANLINQVVKGTREGIKISFDSVKYGDDQRTALQINIILSNFSSNPIFSIICDPTDYNRVYRYERYNFSDCSLNYVRECDKFNSQGFPMVVNIFNYIDGKVSDYDKNTVEKVNLNSNVSDDIFKFNPPVEYGIIDRSLPTPLAIEPYDRM
;
A
#
# COMPACT_ATOMS: atom_id res chain seq x y z
N MET A 1 19.45 23.25 77.72
CA MET A 1 19.43 23.22 76.24
C MET A 1 18.01 22.85 75.81
N LYS A 2 17.20 23.84 75.41
CA LYS A 2 15.80 23.66 74.99
C LYS A 2 15.76 23.69 73.46
N ILE A 3 15.33 22.61 72.83
CA ILE A 3 15.08 22.57 71.38
C ILE A 3 13.58 22.79 71.18
N THR A 4 13.26 23.89 70.51
CA THR A 4 11.92 24.32 70.14
C THR A 4 11.57 23.70 68.79
N LEU A 5 10.63 22.76 68.75
CA LEU A 5 10.06 22.23 67.49
C LEU A 5 9.04 23.23 66.96
N ARG A 6 9.40 23.91 65.86
CA ARG A 6 8.49 24.78 65.09
C ARG A 6 7.66 23.94 64.13
N PHE A 7 6.36 24.19 64.18
CA PHE A 7 5.30 23.84 63.23
C PHE A 7 5.74 23.72 61.76
N ILE A 8 5.57 22.54 61.18
CA ILE A 8 5.50 22.34 59.73
C ILE A 8 4.04 22.57 59.31
N ARG A 9 3.86 23.47 58.33
CA ARG A 9 2.56 23.93 57.80
C ARG A 9 1.80 22.81 57.06
N PRO A 10 0.46 22.77 57.08
CA PRO A 10 -0.36 21.76 56.38
C PRO A 10 -0.41 21.89 54.84
N TYR A 11 0.29 22.86 54.24
CA TYR A 11 0.17 23.17 52.81
C TYR A 11 0.96 22.24 51.88
N PHE A 12 1.80 21.34 52.42
CA PHE A 12 2.61 20.45 51.58
C PHE A 12 1.88 19.16 51.18
N VAL A 13 0.81 18.78 51.89
CA VAL A 13 0.06 17.54 51.60
C VAL A 13 -0.95 17.74 50.46
N PHE A 14 -1.42 18.97 50.23
CA PHE A 14 -2.37 19.26 49.15
C PHE A 14 -1.74 19.28 47.75
N ALA A 15 -0.43 19.56 47.62
CA ALA A 15 0.26 19.52 46.34
C ALA A 15 0.52 18.09 45.83
N CYS A 16 0.67 17.11 46.73
CA CYS A 16 0.83 15.71 46.35
C CYS A 16 -0.49 15.04 45.95
N ILE A 17 -1.63 15.48 46.49
CA ILE A 17 -2.96 14.93 46.14
C ILE A 17 -3.45 15.47 44.79
N LEU A 18 -3.02 16.68 44.39
CA LEU A 18 -3.33 17.22 43.06
C LEU A 18 -2.51 16.59 41.91
N MET A 19 -1.35 15.98 42.20
CA MET A 19 -0.59 15.23 41.18
C MET A 19 -1.16 13.83 40.91
N PHE A 20 -1.90 13.24 41.85
CA PHE A 20 -2.53 11.92 41.63
C PHE A 20 -3.87 12.00 40.88
N THR A 21 -4.53 13.16 40.86
CA THR A 21 -5.78 13.34 40.09
C THR A 21 -5.55 13.62 38.60
N VAL A 22 -4.31 13.93 38.19
CA VAL A 22 -3.91 14.03 36.78
C VAL A 22 -3.49 12.67 36.20
N LEU A 23 -3.18 11.67 37.04
CA LEU A 23 -2.78 10.33 36.60
C LEU A 23 -3.96 9.44 36.18
N GLY A 24 -5.16 9.64 36.74
CA GLY A 24 -6.35 8.85 36.37
C GLY A 24 -6.87 9.13 34.96
N TYR A 25 -6.71 10.36 34.46
CA TYR A 25 -7.14 10.70 33.09
C TYR A 25 -6.25 10.08 32.01
N GLY A 26 -4.99 9.79 32.32
CA GLY A 26 -4.05 9.19 31.37
C GLY A 26 -4.29 7.70 31.15
N GLU A 27 -4.58 6.95 32.21
CA GLU A 27 -4.83 5.50 32.13
C GLU A 27 -6.16 5.20 31.43
N ASP A 28 -7.25 5.90 31.77
CA ASP A 28 -8.56 5.71 31.13
C ASP A 28 -8.52 6.10 29.64
N PHE A 29 -7.82 7.19 29.30
CA PHE A 29 -7.63 7.59 27.91
C PHE A 29 -6.85 6.55 27.12
N PHE A 30 -5.71 6.09 27.65
CA PHE A 30 -4.86 5.09 27.00
C PHE A 30 -5.62 3.78 26.79
N GLN A 31 -6.33 3.32 27.81
CA GLN A 31 -7.15 2.12 27.73
C GLN A 31 -8.19 2.23 26.61
N ASP A 32 -8.96 3.32 26.56
CA ASP A 32 -9.92 3.59 25.49
C ASP A 32 -9.26 3.59 24.10
N GLN A 33 -8.08 4.20 23.95
CA GLN A 33 -7.36 4.22 22.68
C GLN A 33 -6.91 2.81 22.25
N VAL A 34 -6.43 1.98 23.18
CA VAL A 34 -6.03 0.59 22.88
C VAL A 34 -7.23 -0.24 22.43
N PHE A 35 -8.39 -0.11 23.07
CA PHE A 35 -9.60 -0.81 22.64
C PHE A 35 -10.09 -0.34 21.26
N LYS A 36 -10.05 0.96 20.97
CA LYS A 36 -10.35 1.50 19.63
C LYS A 36 -9.39 0.97 18.57
N LEU A 37 -8.10 0.90 18.89
CA LEU A 37 -7.07 0.34 18.02
C LEU A 37 -7.31 -1.14 17.72
N ALA A 38 -7.63 -1.93 18.75
CA ALA A 38 -7.99 -3.33 18.58
C ALA A 38 -9.25 -3.47 17.70
N ASN A 39 -10.31 -2.72 17.95
CA ASN A 39 -11.52 -2.77 17.13
C ASN A 39 -11.25 -2.40 15.65
N ALA A 40 -10.40 -1.41 15.40
CA ALA A 40 -10.03 -1.03 14.04
C ALA A 40 -9.28 -2.16 13.30
N ALA A 41 -8.44 -2.92 14.00
CA ALA A 41 -7.70 -4.05 13.40
C ALA A 41 -8.61 -5.22 12.94
N TRP A 42 -9.86 -5.31 13.43
CA TRP A 42 -10.83 -6.31 12.96
C TRP A 42 -11.98 -5.71 12.14
N LYS A 43 -11.94 -4.42 11.80
CA LYS A 43 -12.94 -3.85 10.89
C LYS A 43 -12.87 -4.55 9.53
N GLU A 44 -14.03 -4.99 9.03
CA GLU A 44 -14.15 -5.58 7.70
C GLU A 44 -13.97 -4.50 6.64
N SER A 45 -13.11 -4.79 5.66
CA SER A 45 -12.93 -3.94 4.49
C SER A 45 -14.13 -4.05 3.55
N PRO A 46 -14.42 -3.02 2.73
CA PRO A 46 -15.41 -3.13 1.67
C PRO A 46 -15.12 -4.34 0.78
N SER A 47 -16.17 -5.12 0.49
CA SER A 47 -16.05 -6.35 -0.30
C SER A 47 -15.92 -6.09 -1.80
N SER A 48 -16.23 -4.88 -2.25
CA SER A 48 -16.10 -4.49 -3.65
C SER A 48 -15.82 -2.99 -3.81
N PHE A 49 -15.18 -2.66 -4.92
CA PHE A 49 -14.75 -1.31 -5.26
C PHE A 49 -15.01 -1.06 -6.74
N ASP A 50 -15.44 0.15 -7.07
CA ASP A 50 -15.53 0.68 -8.43
C ASP A 50 -15.01 2.12 -8.43
N ILE A 51 -13.78 2.32 -8.92
CA ILE A 51 -12.98 3.52 -8.72
C ILE A 51 -12.43 4.03 -10.04
N LEU A 52 -12.67 5.31 -10.33
CA LEU A 52 -12.03 6.03 -11.43
C LEU A 52 -11.02 7.01 -10.87
N MET A 53 -9.76 6.93 -11.30
CA MET A 53 -8.69 7.78 -10.79
C MET A 53 -7.65 8.16 -11.85
N TYR A 54 -6.89 9.20 -11.53
CA TYR A 54 -5.71 9.65 -12.25
C TYR A 54 -4.47 9.32 -11.41
N ARG A 55 -3.47 8.71 -12.04
CA ARG A 55 -2.22 8.33 -11.40
C ARG A 55 -1.07 9.06 -12.07
N GLU A 56 -0.24 9.71 -11.28
CA GLU A 56 1.01 10.36 -11.68
C GLU A 56 2.17 9.62 -11.02
N VAL A 57 3.03 9.01 -11.82
CA VAL A 57 4.19 8.25 -11.34
C VAL A 57 5.47 8.96 -11.75
N LYS A 58 6.36 9.17 -10.79
CA LYS A 58 7.71 9.69 -11.00
C LYS A 58 8.72 8.78 -10.31
N GLU A 59 9.55 8.14 -11.10
CA GLU A 59 10.64 7.29 -10.63
C GLU A 59 11.94 8.11 -10.57
N GLN A 60 12.87 7.69 -9.73
CA GLN A 60 14.21 8.25 -9.70
C GLN A 60 14.91 7.99 -11.04
N PRO A 61 15.48 9.02 -11.69
CA PRO A 61 16.20 8.82 -12.94
C PRO A 61 17.36 7.83 -12.75
N GLN A 62 17.38 6.82 -13.60
CA GLN A 62 18.46 5.87 -13.72
C GLN A 62 19.60 6.47 -14.55
N SER A 63 20.83 6.02 -14.28
CA SER A 63 21.98 6.39 -15.11
C SER A 63 21.85 5.76 -16.50
N GLU A 64 22.49 6.39 -17.49
CA GLU A 64 22.55 5.85 -18.85
C GLU A 64 23.13 4.43 -18.88
N GLU A 65 24.15 4.16 -18.05
CA GLU A 65 24.78 2.85 -17.95
C GLU A 65 23.81 1.77 -17.44
N THR A 66 23.02 2.09 -16.41
CA THR A 66 21.98 1.18 -15.90
C THR A 66 20.92 0.89 -16.95
N ILE A 67 20.45 1.93 -17.65
CA ILE A 67 19.45 1.78 -18.72
C ILE A 67 20.01 0.94 -19.88
N ARG A 68 21.23 1.23 -20.33
CA ARG A 68 21.91 0.48 -21.39
C ARG A 68 22.05 -0.99 -21.04
N SER A 69 22.49 -1.30 -19.83
CA SER A 69 22.61 -2.68 -19.33
C SER A 69 21.27 -3.42 -19.34
N ALA A 70 20.17 -2.75 -18.93
CA ALA A 70 18.83 -3.32 -18.95
C ALA A 70 18.33 -3.57 -20.38
N VAL A 71 18.51 -2.61 -21.30
CA VAL A 71 18.15 -2.74 -22.72
C VAL A 71 18.92 -3.89 -23.36
N GLU A 72 20.23 -3.98 -23.15
CA GLU A 72 21.06 -5.06 -23.68
C GLU A 72 20.58 -6.44 -23.16
N LYS A 73 20.22 -6.53 -21.88
CA LYS A 73 19.68 -7.77 -21.30
C LYS A 73 18.36 -8.17 -21.96
N LEU A 74 17.45 -7.21 -22.17
CA LEU A 74 16.17 -7.44 -22.85
C LEU A 74 16.38 -7.95 -24.28
N TYR A 75 17.25 -7.29 -25.04
CA TYR A 75 17.59 -7.68 -26.40
C TYR A 75 18.26 -9.06 -26.47
N LYS A 76 19.11 -9.42 -25.50
CA LYS A 76 19.70 -10.77 -25.41
C LYS A 76 18.64 -11.84 -25.11
N ALA A 77 17.62 -11.50 -24.32
CA ALA A 77 16.54 -12.43 -23.97
C ALA A 77 15.57 -12.66 -25.14
N THR A 78 15.30 -11.65 -25.95
CA THR A 78 14.42 -11.75 -27.15
C THR A 78 15.14 -12.35 -28.37
N ASP A 79 16.46 -12.50 -28.28
CA ASP A 79 17.33 -12.78 -29.42
C ASP A 79 17.31 -14.20 -29.96
N GLN A 80 16.83 -15.14 -29.17
CA GLN A 80 16.75 -16.53 -29.58
C GLN A 80 15.73 -16.74 -30.73
N ALA A 81 14.97 -15.70 -31.11
CA ALA A 81 13.95 -15.74 -32.17
C ALA A 81 14.17 -14.73 -33.34
N ALA A 82 15.16 -13.83 -33.28
CA ALA A 82 15.32 -12.74 -34.26
C ALA A 82 16.26 -13.12 -35.43
N VAL A 83 15.70 -13.64 -36.52
CA VAL A 83 16.47 -14.28 -37.61
C VAL A 83 17.16 -13.29 -38.59
N ASN A 84 16.94 -11.96 -38.57
CA ASN A 84 17.36 -11.11 -39.71
C ASN A 84 17.92 -9.69 -39.41
N THR A 85 18.40 -9.39 -38.20
CA THR A 85 18.92 -8.03 -37.89
C THR A 85 20.46 -7.99 -37.95
N THR A 86 21.03 -7.05 -38.72
CA THR A 86 22.50 -6.86 -38.73
C THR A 86 23.00 -6.31 -37.39
N PRO A 87 24.23 -6.63 -36.96
CA PRO A 87 24.79 -6.13 -35.69
C PRO A 87 24.76 -4.59 -35.55
N ASN A 88 24.95 -3.87 -36.67
CA ASN A 88 24.96 -2.41 -36.67
C ASN A 88 23.54 -1.82 -36.54
N ALA A 89 22.55 -2.38 -37.26
CA ALA A 89 21.16 -1.94 -37.13
C ALA A 89 20.67 -2.14 -35.69
N ARG A 90 21.01 -3.28 -35.11
CA ARG A 90 20.69 -3.58 -33.72
C ARG A 90 21.33 -2.62 -32.71
N LYS A 91 22.61 -2.28 -32.89
CA LYS A 91 23.27 -1.30 -32.01
C LYS A 91 22.57 0.05 -32.08
N ALA A 92 22.11 0.46 -33.27
CA ALA A 92 21.35 1.70 -33.44
C ALA A 92 19.97 1.64 -32.78
N GLU A 93 19.27 0.51 -32.85
CA GLU A 93 17.98 0.29 -32.16
C GLU A 93 18.14 0.36 -30.64
N MET A 94 19.15 -0.32 -30.08
CA MET A 94 19.45 -0.26 -28.66
C MET A 94 19.79 1.16 -28.21
N GLU A 95 20.59 1.91 -29.00
CA GLU A 95 20.91 3.30 -28.69
C GLU A 95 19.66 4.18 -28.73
N ALA A 96 18.82 4.04 -29.77
CA ALA A 96 17.57 4.79 -29.86
C ALA A 96 16.65 4.51 -28.67
N GLU A 97 16.60 3.26 -28.21
CA GLU A 97 15.83 2.84 -27.04
C GLU A 97 16.39 3.42 -25.73
N VAL A 98 17.72 3.40 -25.54
CA VAL A 98 18.37 4.07 -24.41
C VAL A 98 18.04 5.56 -24.40
N GLN A 99 18.17 6.25 -25.54
CA GLN A 99 17.84 7.68 -25.65
C GLN A 99 16.35 7.97 -25.47
N ARG A 100 15.46 7.04 -25.84
CA ARG A 100 14.03 7.13 -25.57
C ARG A 100 13.76 7.07 -24.06
N ILE A 101 14.27 6.04 -23.38
CA ILE A 101 14.10 5.87 -21.93
C ILE A 101 14.70 7.06 -21.16
N MET A 102 15.91 7.50 -21.55
CA MET A 102 16.59 8.67 -20.96
C MET A 102 15.74 9.95 -21.04
N ARG A 103 15.00 10.16 -22.13
CA ARG A 103 14.08 11.30 -22.28
C ARG A 103 12.80 11.11 -21.49
N GLU A 104 12.23 9.91 -21.50
CA GLU A 104 10.96 9.63 -20.82
C GLU A 104 11.06 9.73 -19.31
N GLN A 105 12.17 9.27 -18.70
CA GLN A 105 12.36 9.33 -17.25
C GLN A 105 12.50 10.76 -16.69
N GLN A 106 12.68 11.77 -17.54
CA GLN A 106 12.72 13.17 -17.11
C GLN A 106 11.33 13.74 -16.82
N LEU A 107 10.28 13.07 -17.27
CA LEU A 107 8.90 13.52 -17.16
C LEU A 107 8.08 12.52 -16.34
N PRO A 108 7.13 12.99 -15.51
CA PRO A 108 6.18 12.09 -14.87
C PRO A 108 5.33 11.36 -15.92
N ARG A 109 5.01 10.10 -15.61
CA ARG A 109 4.06 9.30 -16.38
C ARG A 109 2.68 9.50 -15.79
N PHE A 110 1.70 9.67 -16.64
CA PHE A 110 0.31 9.86 -16.23
C PHE A 110 -0.57 8.75 -16.79
N MET A 111 -1.54 8.32 -15.98
CA MET A 111 -2.48 7.26 -16.35
C MET A 111 -3.89 7.61 -15.84
N LYS A 112 -4.91 7.27 -16.63
CA LYS A 112 -6.29 7.14 -16.13
C LYS A 112 -6.52 5.67 -15.82
N GLN A 113 -7.03 5.34 -14.65
CA GLN A 113 -7.32 3.96 -14.26
C GLN A 113 -8.77 3.84 -13.80
N HIS A 114 -9.47 2.82 -14.32
CA HIS A 114 -10.79 2.41 -13.86
C HIS A 114 -10.69 1.01 -13.23
N ILE A 115 -10.67 1.00 -11.90
CA ILE A 115 -10.37 -0.17 -11.07
C ILE A 115 -11.67 -0.72 -10.50
N ARG A 116 -11.91 -2.01 -10.75
CA ARG A 116 -13.03 -2.75 -10.20
C ARG A 116 -12.54 -3.98 -9.46
N ILE A 117 -13.01 -4.14 -8.24
CA ILE A 117 -12.64 -5.23 -7.34
C ILE A 117 -13.93 -5.86 -6.80
N LYS A 118 -13.98 -7.18 -6.73
CA LYS A 118 -15.08 -7.92 -6.10
C LYS A 118 -14.55 -9.13 -5.34
N GLY A 119 -14.83 -9.16 -4.03
CA GLY A 119 -14.18 -10.09 -3.12
C GLY A 119 -12.65 -9.91 -3.12
N GLU A 120 -11.95 -10.97 -2.78
CA GLU A 120 -10.49 -10.96 -2.62
C GLU A 120 -9.73 -11.18 -3.94
N TYR A 121 -10.34 -11.89 -4.88
CA TYR A 121 -9.64 -12.47 -6.04
C TYR A 121 -10.16 -12.01 -7.40
N LEU A 122 -11.18 -11.15 -7.46
CA LEU A 122 -11.66 -10.58 -8.72
C LEU A 122 -11.17 -9.14 -8.81
N TYR A 123 -10.26 -8.91 -9.75
CA TYR A 123 -9.59 -7.63 -9.90
C TYR A 123 -9.48 -7.27 -11.38
N ARG A 124 -9.91 -6.05 -11.73
CA ARG A 124 -9.83 -5.52 -13.09
C ARG A 124 -9.37 -4.08 -13.08
N VAL A 125 -8.45 -3.74 -13.98
CA VAL A 125 -7.99 -2.39 -14.25
C VAL A 125 -8.08 -2.11 -15.74
N ASP A 126 -8.85 -1.10 -16.11
CA ASP A 126 -8.78 -0.52 -17.45
C ASP A 126 -7.92 0.75 -17.35
N GLU A 127 -6.88 0.85 -18.17
CA GLU A 127 -5.88 1.92 -18.15
C GLU A 127 -5.81 2.66 -19.47
N THR A 128 -5.73 3.98 -19.38
CA THR A 128 -5.31 4.86 -20.47
C THR A 128 -3.96 5.47 -20.10
N ILE A 129 -2.90 5.03 -20.77
CA ILE A 129 -1.54 5.57 -20.59
C ILE A 129 -1.42 6.85 -21.42
N ILE A 130 -1.04 7.96 -20.77
CA ILE A 130 -0.78 9.20 -21.49
C ILE A 130 0.68 9.23 -21.98
N PRO A 131 0.92 9.58 -23.26
CA PRO A 131 2.26 9.92 -23.73
C PRO A 131 2.90 11.04 -22.88
N SER A 132 4.19 10.88 -22.57
CA SER A 132 4.96 11.87 -21.81
C SER A 132 4.89 13.26 -22.45
N GLY A 133 4.64 14.29 -21.63
CA GLY A 133 4.55 15.69 -22.06
C GLY A 133 3.13 16.23 -22.28
N GLN A 134 2.10 15.39 -22.23
CA GLN A 134 0.71 15.86 -22.13
C GLN A 134 0.30 16.04 -20.66
N THR A 135 -0.35 17.16 -20.35
CA THR A 135 -0.71 17.56 -18.98
C THR A 135 -2.16 17.27 -18.60
N ALA A 136 -2.99 16.80 -19.54
CA ALA A 136 -4.40 16.52 -19.29
C ALA A 136 -4.89 15.32 -20.11
N ILE A 137 -5.74 14.50 -19.49
CA ILE A 137 -6.45 13.40 -20.17
C ILE A 137 -7.75 13.96 -20.72
N PRO A 138 -7.99 13.91 -22.04
CA PRO A 138 -9.32 14.11 -22.57
C PRO A 138 -10.26 13.09 -21.93
N ASN A 139 -11.42 13.50 -21.43
CA ASN A 139 -12.40 12.58 -20.82
C ASN A 139 -12.81 11.42 -21.77
N SER A 140 -12.59 11.59 -23.08
CA SER A 140 -12.85 10.63 -24.14
C SER A 140 -11.63 9.82 -24.60
N ALA A 141 -10.49 9.90 -23.90
CA ALA A 141 -9.31 9.13 -24.28
C ALA A 141 -9.62 7.62 -24.17
N PRO A 142 -9.34 6.82 -25.21
CA PRO A 142 -9.68 5.40 -25.21
C PRO A 142 -8.82 4.65 -24.19
N VAL A 143 -9.35 3.53 -23.70
CA VAL A 143 -8.59 2.57 -22.88
C VAL A 143 -7.49 1.99 -23.77
N THR A 144 -6.24 2.05 -23.30
CA THR A 144 -5.07 1.51 -24.01
C THR A 144 -4.76 0.09 -23.57
N ARG A 145 -5.01 -0.22 -22.29
CA ARG A 145 -4.73 -1.55 -21.74
C ARG A 145 -5.80 -1.96 -20.74
N THR A 146 -6.12 -3.24 -20.68
CA THR A 146 -6.92 -3.84 -19.60
C THR A 146 -6.14 -4.97 -18.96
N PHE A 147 -6.19 -5.07 -17.64
CA PHE A 147 -5.67 -6.18 -16.86
C PHE A 147 -6.78 -6.79 -16.02
N VAL A 148 -6.82 -8.12 -15.96
CA VAL A 148 -7.78 -8.85 -15.13
C VAL A 148 -7.09 -10.01 -14.43
N ASN A 149 -7.35 -10.13 -13.12
CA ASN A 149 -7.05 -11.32 -12.34
C ASN A 149 -8.36 -11.92 -11.82
N TYR A 150 -8.40 -13.25 -11.82
CA TYR A 150 -9.51 -14.05 -11.33
C TYR A 150 -8.97 -15.29 -10.62
N GLY A 151 -9.55 -15.65 -9.47
CA GLY A 151 -9.26 -16.92 -8.78
C GLY A 151 -8.11 -16.84 -7.77
N ASN A 152 -7.95 -17.87 -6.92
CA ASN A 152 -7.10 -17.83 -5.74
C ASN A 152 -5.67 -18.36 -6.04
N PRO A 153 -4.63 -17.52 -5.95
CA PRO A 153 -3.25 -17.94 -6.21
C PRO A 153 -2.79 -19.11 -5.33
N SER A 154 -3.26 -19.17 -4.08
CA SER A 154 -2.89 -20.23 -3.11
C SER A 154 -3.48 -21.60 -3.45
N LYS A 155 -4.55 -21.64 -4.24
CA LYS A 155 -5.26 -22.88 -4.60
C LYS A 155 -4.94 -23.34 -6.03
N ALA A 156 -4.03 -22.64 -6.71
CA ALA A 156 -3.70 -22.86 -8.12
C ALA A 156 -4.94 -22.78 -9.06
N ASP A 157 -6.02 -22.14 -8.62
CA ASP A 157 -7.27 -21.95 -9.37
C ASP A 157 -7.39 -20.51 -9.87
N TYR A 158 -6.27 -19.93 -10.30
CA TYR A 158 -6.19 -18.54 -10.75
C TYR A 158 -5.93 -18.44 -12.25
N THR A 159 -6.36 -17.33 -12.83
CA THR A 159 -6.15 -16.98 -14.23
C THR A 159 -5.93 -15.48 -14.30
N HIS A 160 -5.01 -15.06 -15.14
CA HIS A 160 -4.86 -13.66 -15.45
C HIS A 160 -4.78 -13.46 -16.96
N PHE A 161 -5.32 -12.33 -17.41
CA PHE A 161 -5.30 -11.96 -18.81
C PHE A 161 -5.20 -10.45 -18.96
N GLU A 162 -4.68 -10.04 -20.11
CA GLU A 162 -4.58 -8.63 -20.48
C GLU A 162 -5.12 -8.41 -21.90
N TYR A 163 -5.62 -7.21 -22.14
CA TYR A 163 -5.92 -6.71 -23.47
C TYR A 163 -5.02 -5.52 -23.77
N ASP A 164 -4.24 -5.62 -24.84
CA ASP A 164 -3.61 -4.46 -25.47
C ASP A 164 -4.57 -3.95 -26.55
N HIS A 165 -5.29 -2.87 -26.24
CA HIS A 165 -6.31 -2.33 -27.14
C HIS A 165 -5.71 -1.60 -28.34
N VAL A 166 -4.45 -1.18 -28.26
CA VAL A 166 -3.73 -0.50 -29.35
C VAL A 166 -3.27 -1.52 -30.37
N ALA A 167 -2.63 -2.60 -29.92
CA ALA A 167 -2.20 -3.70 -30.77
C ALA A 167 -3.34 -4.63 -31.17
N LYS A 168 -4.50 -4.53 -30.49
CA LYS A 168 -5.64 -5.47 -30.60
C LYS A 168 -5.21 -6.90 -30.31
N ILE A 169 -4.55 -7.09 -29.16
CA ILE A 169 -4.06 -8.38 -28.71
C ILE A 169 -4.69 -8.70 -27.35
N ALA A 170 -5.13 -9.94 -27.19
CA ALA A 170 -5.56 -10.50 -25.93
C ALA A 170 -4.58 -11.60 -25.51
N THR A 171 -3.96 -11.45 -24.34
CA THR A 171 -3.01 -12.45 -23.83
C THR A 171 -3.61 -13.12 -22.61
N LEU A 172 -3.63 -14.45 -22.62
CA LEU A 172 -3.99 -15.29 -21.48
C LEU A 172 -2.73 -15.89 -20.89
N PHE A 173 -2.65 -15.97 -19.57
CA PHE A 173 -1.50 -16.49 -18.85
C PHE A 173 -1.93 -17.43 -17.70
N ASN A 174 -1.05 -18.36 -17.31
CA ASN A 174 -1.29 -19.32 -16.22
C ASN A 174 -0.31 -19.21 -15.03
N ASP A 175 0.66 -18.30 -15.08
CA ASP A 175 1.71 -18.19 -14.07
C ASP A 175 1.41 -17.06 -13.07
N GLN A 176 2.04 -17.07 -11.89
CA GLN A 176 1.87 -15.97 -10.92
C GLN A 176 2.64 -14.71 -11.33
N SER A 177 3.29 -14.71 -12.50
CA SER A 177 4.30 -13.71 -12.87
C SER A 177 3.73 -12.30 -13.04
N MET A 178 2.43 -12.17 -13.34
CA MET A 178 1.79 -10.88 -13.59
C MET A 178 0.60 -10.58 -12.66
N TRP A 179 0.52 -11.20 -11.48
CA TRP A 179 -0.54 -10.87 -10.52
C TRP A 179 -0.43 -9.40 -10.10
N ARG A 180 -1.31 -8.55 -10.65
CA ARG A 180 -1.39 -7.12 -10.30
C ARG A 180 -2.46 -6.87 -9.25
N ARG A 181 -2.09 -6.42 -8.07
CA ARG A 181 -3.04 -5.89 -7.08
C ARG A 181 -2.59 -4.51 -6.68
N GLU A 182 -3.33 -3.48 -7.11
CA GLU A 182 -3.21 -2.18 -6.47
C GLU A 182 -3.83 -2.29 -5.08
N TYR A 183 -3.09 -1.87 -4.06
CA TYR A 183 -3.49 -1.94 -2.65
C TYR A 183 -4.50 -0.84 -2.28
N ILE A 184 -5.49 -0.61 -3.14
CA ILE A 184 -6.51 0.44 -2.96
C ILE A 184 -7.47 0.09 -1.83
N ASN A 185 -7.65 -1.20 -1.55
CA ASN A 185 -8.35 -1.66 -0.36
C ASN A 185 -7.70 -1.13 0.93
N GLU A 186 -6.39 -0.86 0.93
CA GLU A 186 -5.73 -0.29 2.10
C GLU A 186 -5.93 1.21 2.26
N TRP A 187 -6.59 1.89 1.32
CA TRP A 187 -6.82 3.34 1.38
C TRP A 187 -8.06 3.71 2.20
N CYS A 188 -9.04 2.80 2.31
CA CYS A 188 -10.24 3.00 3.14
C CYS A 188 -10.12 2.46 4.55
N ASP A 189 -9.05 1.73 4.84
CA ASP A 189 -8.83 1.05 6.10
C ASP A 189 -7.44 1.33 6.66
N MET A 190 -7.21 0.85 7.88
CA MET A 190 -5.87 0.72 8.44
C MET A 190 -4.94 -0.04 7.46
N PRO A 191 -3.67 0.39 7.29
CA PRO A 191 -2.68 -0.34 6.49
C PRO A 191 -2.64 -1.84 6.86
N GLN A 192 -2.55 -2.71 5.87
CA GLN A 192 -2.69 -4.15 6.07
C GLN A 192 -1.59 -4.72 6.97
N ASP A 193 -0.34 -4.29 6.79
CA ASP A 193 0.79 -4.70 7.62
C ASP A 193 0.64 -4.29 9.09
N VAL A 194 0.04 -3.13 9.36
CA VAL A 194 -0.32 -2.73 10.72
C VAL A 194 -1.47 -3.58 11.24
N LYS A 195 -2.50 -3.81 10.43
CA LYS A 195 -3.66 -4.66 10.80
C LYS A 195 -3.20 -6.06 11.20
N ASP A 196 -2.36 -6.70 10.39
CA ASP A 196 -1.82 -8.03 10.62
C ASP A 196 -1.00 -8.08 11.92
N LEU A 197 -0.13 -7.09 12.14
CA LEU A 197 0.63 -7.00 13.39
C LEU A 197 -0.28 -6.84 14.61
N LEU A 198 -1.28 -5.96 14.54
CA LEU A 198 -2.20 -5.74 15.65
C LEU A 198 -3.08 -6.96 15.91
N GLN A 199 -3.50 -7.69 14.88
CA GLN A 199 -4.21 -8.95 15.01
C GLN A 199 -3.35 -10.01 15.70
N TYR A 200 -2.06 -10.08 15.38
CA TYR A 200 -1.10 -10.93 16.09
C TYR A 200 -0.89 -10.50 17.56
N VAL A 201 -0.88 -9.20 17.82
CA VAL A 201 -0.63 -8.64 19.17
C VAL A 201 -1.83 -8.82 20.09
N PHE A 202 -3.03 -8.53 19.60
CA PHE A 202 -4.27 -8.49 20.36
C PHE A 202 -5.09 -9.78 20.26
N GLY A 203 -4.70 -10.70 19.38
CA GLY A 203 -5.50 -11.87 19.05
C GLY A 203 -4.80 -13.20 19.26
N VAL A 204 -5.59 -14.27 19.21
CA VAL A 204 -5.14 -15.65 19.23
C VAL A 204 -5.46 -16.27 17.88
N TYR A 205 -4.49 -16.97 17.29
CA TYR A 205 -4.70 -17.69 16.04
C TYR A 205 -5.54 -18.95 16.29
N VAL A 206 -6.62 -19.10 15.54
CA VAL A 206 -7.55 -20.24 15.60
C VAL A 206 -7.47 -21.01 14.30
N LYS A 207 -6.90 -22.21 14.38
CA LYS A 207 -6.62 -23.07 13.23
C LYS A 207 -7.89 -23.44 12.44
N ASP A 208 -9.02 -23.63 13.10
CA ASP A 208 -10.27 -24.08 12.46
C ASP A 208 -10.85 -23.06 11.47
N VAL A 209 -10.57 -21.78 11.70
CA VAL A 209 -11.00 -20.67 10.84
C VAL A 209 -9.82 -20.00 10.12
N ASP A 210 -8.62 -20.55 10.27
CA ASP A 210 -7.36 -20.05 9.70
C ASP A 210 -7.18 -18.52 9.88
N SER A 211 -7.47 -18.01 11.09
CA SER A 211 -7.52 -16.58 11.34
C SER A 211 -7.25 -16.21 12.81
N PHE A 212 -6.89 -14.95 13.06
CA PHE A 212 -6.79 -14.38 14.39
C PHE A 212 -8.15 -13.90 14.89
N ILE A 213 -8.52 -14.29 16.11
CA ILE A 213 -9.68 -13.73 16.81
C ILE A 213 -9.21 -12.79 17.93
N PRO A 214 -9.95 -11.72 18.25
CA PRO A 214 -9.58 -10.82 19.35
C PRO A 214 -9.56 -11.57 20.70
N ASP A 215 -8.52 -11.33 21.51
CA ASP A 215 -8.38 -11.88 22.86
C ASP A 215 -8.30 -10.74 23.89
N ALA A 216 -9.33 -10.66 24.75
CA ALA A 216 -9.43 -9.63 25.77
C ALA A 216 -8.27 -9.65 26.78
N ASN A 217 -7.67 -10.81 27.07
CA ASN A 217 -6.52 -10.88 27.97
C ASN A 217 -5.28 -10.28 27.32
N LEU A 218 -5.05 -10.54 26.03
CA LEU A 218 -3.93 -9.95 25.29
C LEU A 218 -4.07 -8.44 25.15
N ILE A 219 -5.28 -7.95 24.84
CA ILE A 219 -5.57 -6.51 24.82
C ILE A 219 -5.28 -5.88 26.20
N ASN A 220 -5.78 -6.49 27.28
CA ASN A 220 -5.55 -6.02 28.65
C ASN A 220 -4.07 -6.08 29.06
N GLN A 221 -3.29 -7.03 28.54
CA GLN A 221 -1.85 -7.06 28.77
C GLN A 221 -1.14 -5.86 28.16
N VAL A 222 -1.56 -5.41 26.97
CA VAL A 222 -1.04 -4.19 26.33
C VAL A 222 -1.47 -2.95 27.12
N VAL A 223 -2.74 -2.85 27.54
CA VAL A 223 -3.22 -1.75 28.40
C VAL A 223 -2.37 -1.62 29.66
N LYS A 224 -2.02 -2.74 30.31
CA LYS A 224 -1.20 -2.77 31.52
C LYS A 224 0.31 -2.65 31.28
N GLY A 225 0.75 -2.59 30.02
CA GLY A 225 2.19 -2.59 29.67
C GLY A 225 2.92 -3.88 30.02
N THR A 226 2.19 -5.00 30.16
CA THR A 226 2.73 -6.33 30.52
C THR A 226 2.95 -7.24 29.31
N ARG A 227 2.53 -6.81 28.12
CA ARG A 227 2.77 -7.52 26.87
C ARG A 227 4.21 -7.29 26.42
N GLU A 228 5.04 -8.32 26.47
CA GLU A 228 6.45 -8.23 26.08
C GLU A 228 6.62 -8.00 24.57
N GLY A 229 7.73 -7.35 24.19
CA GLY A 229 8.16 -7.19 22.81
C GLY A 229 7.43 -6.13 22.00
N ILE A 230 6.40 -5.48 22.55
CA ILE A 230 5.68 -4.39 21.89
C ILE A 230 5.38 -3.23 22.83
N LYS A 231 5.50 -2.01 22.31
CA LYS A 231 5.05 -0.78 22.94
C LYS A 231 4.23 0.02 21.93
N ILE A 232 3.08 0.53 22.37
CA ILE A 232 2.22 1.40 21.57
C ILE A 232 2.12 2.74 22.30
N SER A 233 2.35 3.85 21.60
CA SER A 233 2.10 5.20 22.14
C SER A 233 1.01 5.92 21.35
N PHE A 234 0.31 6.81 22.03
CA PHE A 234 -0.76 7.62 21.49
C PHE A 234 -0.50 9.07 21.83
N ASP A 235 -0.44 9.92 20.81
CA ASP A 235 -0.14 11.34 20.96
C ASP A 235 -1.17 12.17 20.19
N SER A 236 -1.80 13.15 20.84
CA SER A 236 -2.67 14.09 20.14
C SER A 236 -1.81 15.07 19.34
N VAL A 237 -2.01 15.15 18.03
CA VAL A 237 -1.23 16.00 17.14
C VAL A 237 -2.11 16.95 16.34
N LYS A 238 -1.51 17.99 15.77
CA LYS A 238 -2.12 18.81 14.72
C LYS A 238 -1.59 18.35 13.38
N TYR A 239 -2.48 18.07 12.43
CA TYR A 239 -2.12 17.53 11.13
C TYR A 239 -2.74 18.35 9.98
N GLY A 240 -2.05 18.41 8.85
CA GLY A 240 -2.51 19.08 7.64
C GLY A 240 -2.54 20.62 7.72
N ASP A 241 -2.86 21.25 6.59
CA ASP A 241 -2.90 22.71 6.45
C ASP A 241 -3.98 23.36 7.33
N ASP A 242 -5.05 22.62 7.63
CA ASP A 242 -6.15 23.09 8.48
C ASP A 242 -5.91 22.86 9.97
N GLN A 243 -4.76 22.30 10.35
CA GLN A 243 -4.35 22.05 11.74
C GLN A 243 -5.43 21.31 12.53
N ARG A 244 -6.10 20.34 11.89
CA ARG A 244 -7.10 19.50 12.54
C ARG A 244 -6.45 18.68 13.65
N THR A 245 -7.22 18.41 14.70
CA THR A 245 -6.78 17.48 15.74
C THR A 245 -6.80 16.07 15.18
N ALA A 246 -5.67 15.38 15.29
CA ALA A 246 -5.49 13.99 14.88
C ALA A 246 -4.83 13.19 15.99
N LEU A 247 -4.85 11.87 15.86
CA LEU A 247 -4.18 10.95 16.78
C LEU A 247 -2.99 10.32 16.06
N GLN A 248 -1.79 10.51 16.61
CA GLN A 248 -0.61 9.77 16.21
C GLN A 248 -0.49 8.50 17.05
N ILE A 249 -0.28 7.37 16.38
CA ILE A 249 -0.10 6.05 16.95
C ILE A 249 1.28 5.56 16.50
N ASN A 250 2.18 5.34 17.45
CA ASN A 250 3.50 4.77 17.18
C ASN A 250 3.55 3.34 17.71
N ILE A 251 3.91 2.38 16.84
CA ILE A 251 4.07 0.97 17.20
C ILE A 251 5.55 0.63 17.18
N ILE A 252 6.07 0.20 18.33
CA ILE A 252 7.49 -0.07 18.57
C ILE A 252 7.64 -1.54 18.96
N LEU A 253 8.51 -2.28 18.28
CA LEU A 253 8.91 -3.61 18.72
C LEU A 253 10.08 -3.51 19.70
N SER A 254 9.77 -3.55 20.99
CA SER A 254 10.69 -3.23 22.09
C SER A 254 11.93 -4.12 22.14
N ASN A 255 11.88 -5.30 21.51
CA ASN A 255 13.00 -6.24 21.45
C ASN A 255 14.06 -5.85 20.40
N PHE A 256 13.72 -4.96 19.47
CA PHE A 256 14.58 -4.62 18.32
C PHE A 256 15.02 -3.16 18.33
N SER A 257 14.13 -2.24 18.73
CA SER A 257 14.41 -0.80 18.66
C SER A 257 13.58 0.02 19.66
N SER A 258 14.07 1.21 19.97
CA SER A 258 13.28 2.27 20.63
C SER A 258 12.45 3.09 19.65
N ASN A 259 12.73 2.97 18.35
CA ASN A 259 12.06 3.70 17.29
C ASN A 259 10.83 2.93 16.77
N PRO A 260 9.80 3.63 16.29
CA PRO A 260 8.64 2.99 15.69
C PRO A 260 9.03 2.18 14.45
N ILE A 261 8.39 1.02 14.28
CA ILE A 261 8.38 0.29 13.01
C ILE A 261 7.24 0.80 12.11
N PHE A 262 6.18 1.31 12.74
CA PHE A 262 5.03 1.93 12.10
C PHE A 262 4.64 3.20 12.87
N SER A 263 4.31 4.25 12.12
CA SER A 263 3.74 5.50 12.62
C SER A 263 2.48 5.81 11.80
N ILE A 264 1.36 6.00 12.48
CA ILE A 264 0.06 6.30 11.87
C ILE A 264 -0.45 7.61 12.44
N ILE A 265 -0.92 8.51 11.59
CA ILE A 265 -1.73 9.67 11.99
C ILE A 265 -3.14 9.45 11.46
N CYS A 266 -4.14 9.41 12.33
CA CYS A 266 -5.53 9.07 11.99
C CYS A 266 -6.56 9.99 12.66
N ASP A 267 -7.82 9.83 12.26
CA ASP A 267 -8.96 10.48 12.92
C ASP A 267 -9.13 9.94 14.36
N PRO A 268 -9.21 10.81 15.39
CA PRO A 268 -9.36 10.37 16.78
C PRO A 268 -10.64 9.56 17.05
N THR A 269 -11.61 9.61 16.13
CA THR A 269 -12.89 8.90 16.22
C THR A 269 -13.03 7.72 15.26
N ASP A 270 -12.16 7.63 14.24
CA ASP A 270 -12.14 6.53 13.26
C ASP A 270 -10.70 6.20 12.85
N TYR A 271 -10.10 5.22 13.51
CA TYR A 271 -8.69 4.85 13.28
C TYR A 271 -8.43 4.24 11.89
N ASN A 272 -9.48 3.94 11.12
CA ASN A 272 -9.35 3.49 9.74
C ASN A 272 -9.22 4.67 8.77
N ARG A 273 -9.63 5.87 9.19
CA ARG A 273 -9.35 7.11 8.47
C ARG A 273 -7.93 7.57 8.79
N VAL A 274 -6.98 6.94 8.11
CA VAL A 274 -5.55 7.22 8.24
C VAL A 274 -5.13 8.35 7.30
N TYR A 275 -4.68 9.47 7.85
CA TYR A 275 -4.17 10.62 7.11
C TYR A 275 -2.72 10.43 6.65
N ARG A 276 -1.88 9.82 7.51
CA ARG A 276 -0.49 9.53 7.20
C ARG A 276 -0.11 8.18 7.77
N TYR A 277 0.59 7.39 6.98
CA TYR A 277 1.17 6.12 7.37
C TYR A 277 2.65 6.12 7.00
N GLU A 278 3.50 5.74 7.93
CA GLU A 278 4.94 5.61 7.77
C GLU A 278 5.38 4.22 8.19
N ARG A 279 6.21 3.60 7.35
CA ARG A 279 6.86 2.31 7.64
C ARG A 279 8.37 2.48 7.62
N TYR A 280 8.99 1.88 8.62
CA TYR A 280 10.43 1.90 8.81
C TYR A 280 11.04 0.51 8.59
N ASN A 281 12.27 0.48 8.09
CA ASN A 281 13.05 -0.75 7.97
C ASN A 281 13.37 -1.32 9.36
N PHE A 282 13.13 -2.61 9.57
CA PHE A 282 13.34 -3.25 10.87
C PHE A 282 14.80 -3.25 11.34
N SER A 283 15.76 -3.33 10.41
CA SER A 283 17.19 -3.47 10.72
C SER A 283 17.84 -2.19 11.20
N ASP A 284 17.47 -1.04 10.64
CA ASP A 284 18.15 0.24 10.85
C ASP A 284 17.19 1.40 11.19
N CYS A 285 15.88 1.13 11.26
CA CYS A 285 14.83 2.13 11.50
C CYS A 285 14.82 3.29 10.50
N SER A 286 15.40 3.11 9.32
CA SER A 286 15.31 4.09 8.25
C SER A 286 13.90 4.09 7.65
N LEU A 287 13.40 5.27 7.27
CA LEU A 287 12.09 5.41 6.64
C LEU A 287 12.12 4.72 5.27
N ASN A 288 11.19 3.79 5.04
CA ASN A 288 11.08 2.97 3.82
C ASN A 288 9.91 3.41 2.95
N TYR A 289 8.78 3.75 3.57
CA TYR A 289 7.53 4.00 2.87
C TYR A 289 6.69 5.03 3.61
N VAL A 290 6.08 5.95 2.86
CA VAL A 290 5.11 6.92 3.36
C VAL A 290 3.88 6.90 2.46
N ARG A 291 2.69 6.86 3.07
CA ARG A 291 1.42 7.11 2.41
C ARG A 291 0.70 8.26 3.08
N GLU A 292 0.28 9.25 2.31
CA GLU A 292 -0.54 10.37 2.76
C GLU A 292 -1.88 10.36 2.05
N CYS A 293 -2.95 10.50 2.82
CA CYS A 293 -4.32 10.46 2.35
C CYS A 293 -5.03 11.75 2.75
N ASP A 294 -5.71 12.38 1.81
CA ASP A 294 -6.44 13.63 2.02
C ASP A 294 -7.79 13.66 1.29
N LYS A 295 -8.63 14.65 1.62
CA LYS A 295 -9.92 14.94 1.01
C LYS A 295 -10.89 13.76 1.06
N PHE A 296 -11.00 13.13 2.23
CA PHE A 296 -11.93 12.02 2.44
C PHE A 296 -13.36 12.39 2.05
N ASN A 297 -14.02 11.52 1.29
CA ASN A 297 -15.43 11.68 0.92
C ASN A 297 -16.38 11.26 2.06
N SER A 298 -17.69 11.31 1.82
CA SER A 298 -18.70 10.91 2.80
C SER A 298 -18.68 9.41 3.16
N GLN A 299 -18.10 8.56 2.31
CA GLN A 299 -17.92 7.13 2.56
C GLN A 299 -16.62 6.83 3.33
N GLY A 300 -15.83 7.86 3.68
CA GLY A 300 -14.54 7.69 4.34
C GLY A 300 -13.41 7.22 3.42
N PHE A 301 -13.56 7.38 2.10
CA PHE A 301 -12.51 7.07 1.13
C PHE A 301 -11.69 8.32 0.79
N PRO A 302 -10.34 8.27 0.79
CA PRO A 302 -9.51 9.42 0.45
C PRO A 302 -9.57 9.74 -1.05
N MET A 303 -9.70 11.01 -1.40
CA MET A 303 -9.78 11.44 -2.80
C MET A 303 -8.42 11.84 -3.38
N VAL A 304 -7.41 12.02 -2.53
CA VAL A 304 -6.01 12.21 -2.92
C VAL A 304 -5.14 11.30 -2.08
N VAL A 305 -4.31 10.50 -2.73
CA VAL A 305 -3.34 9.60 -2.07
C VAL A 305 -1.96 9.83 -2.67
N ASN A 306 -0.99 10.24 -1.85
CA ASN A 306 0.41 10.34 -2.23
C ASN A 306 1.19 9.19 -1.59
N ILE A 307 2.03 8.52 -2.35
CA ILE A 307 2.87 7.42 -1.91
C ILE A 307 4.31 7.76 -2.25
N PHE A 308 5.20 7.57 -1.27
CA PHE A 308 6.62 7.80 -1.39
C PHE A 308 7.36 6.55 -0.93
N ASN A 309 8.17 5.97 -1.81
CA ASN A 309 9.10 4.92 -1.46
C ASN A 309 10.48 5.53 -1.25
N TYR A 310 11.21 5.03 -0.26
CA TYR A 310 12.53 5.54 0.10
C TYR A 310 13.58 4.44 0.00
N ILE A 311 14.72 4.78 -0.60
CA ILE A 311 15.95 4.00 -0.63
C ILE A 311 17.08 4.91 -0.15
N ASP A 312 17.85 4.47 0.85
CA ASP A 312 18.96 5.24 1.44
C ASP A 312 18.56 6.67 1.88
N GLY A 313 17.35 6.83 2.41
CA GLY A 313 16.81 8.11 2.89
C GLY A 313 16.39 9.08 1.78
N LYS A 314 16.41 8.67 0.51
CA LYS A 314 15.95 9.45 -0.63
C LYS A 314 14.70 8.84 -1.23
N VAL A 315 13.80 9.68 -1.74
CA VAL A 315 12.61 9.19 -2.47
C VAL A 315 13.07 8.49 -3.74
N SER A 316 12.87 7.18 -3.82
CA SER A 316 13.11 6.38 -5.02
C SER A 316 11.96 6.55 -6.00
N ASP A 317 10.72 6.47 -5.49
CA ASP A 317 9.52 6.50 -6.30
C ASP A 317 8.45 7.36 -5.64
N TYR A 318 7.76 8.11 -6.47
CA TYR A 318 6.63 8.93 -6.11
C TYR A 318 5.42 8.54 -6.95
N ASP A 319 4.29 8.37 -6.27
CA ASP A 319 3.01 8.06 -6.89
C ASP A 319 1.92 8.94 -6.29
N LYS A 320 1.25 9.71 -7.14
CA LYS A 320 0.11 10.53 -6.76
C LYS A 320 -1.15 10.04 -7.46
N ASN A 321 -2.13 9.70 -6.65
CA ASN A 321 -3.43 9.22 -7.06
C ASN A 321 -4.47 10.27 -6.73
N THR A 322 -5.20 10.73 -7.75
CA THR A 322 -6.33 11.65 -7.62
C THR A 322 -7.58 10.94 -8.07
N VAL A 323 -8.50 10.69 -7.14
CA VAL A 323 -9.72 9.93 -7.37
C VAL A 323 -10.78 10.86 -7.93
N GLU A 324 -11.39 10.47 -9.04
CA GLU A 324 -12.51 11.18 -9.66
C GLU A 324 -13.84 10.66 -9.12
N LYS A 325 -13.98 9.34 -9.04
CA LYS A 325 -15.20 8.65 -8.60
C LYS A 325 -14.86 7.41 -7.80
N VAL A 326 -15.63 7.15 -6.76
CA VAL A 326 -15.54 5.93 -5.96
C VAL A 326 -16.94 5.47 -5.57
N ASN A 327 -17.16 4.17 -5.71
CA ASN A 327 -18.30 3.46 -5.14
C ASN A 327 -17.77 2.27 -4.34
N LEU A 328 -17.88 2.34 -3.01
CA LEU A 328 -17.60 1.21 -2.13
C LEU A 328 -18.80 0.25 -2.06
N ASN A 329 -18.52 -1.05 -1.90
CA ASN A 329 -19.53 -2.11 -1.92
C ASN A 329 -20.42 -2.06 -3.17
N SER A 330 -19.83 -1.74 -4.32
CA SER A 330 -20.51 -1.66 -5.61
C SER A 330 -20.96 -3.03 -6.12
N ASN A 331 -22.10 -3.05 -6.82
CA ASN A 331 -22.58 -4.26 -7.50
C ASN A 331 -21.86 -4.45 -8.84
N VAL A 332 -20.61 -4.92 -8.79
CA VAL A 332 -19.81 -5.21 -9.99
C VAL A 332 -20.28 -6.53 -10.61
N SER A 333 -20.60 -6.51 -11.91
CA SER A 333 -20.97 -7.71 -12.66
C SER A 333 -19.78 -8.67 -12.81
N ASP A 334 -20.02 -9.96 -12.66
CA ASP A 334 -18.98 -10.99 -12.84
C ASP A 334 -18.49 -11.09 -14.29
N ASP A 335 -19.31 -10.63 -15.26
CA ASP A 335 -18.98 -10.72 -16.68
C ASP A 335 -17.75 -9.91 -17.07
N ILE A 336 -17.43 -8.84 -16.33
CA ILE A 336 -16.27 -8.01 -16.66
C ILE A 336 -14.94 -8.70 -16.33
N PHE A 337 -14.96 -9.74 -15.50
CA PHE A 337 -13.78 -10.52 -15.11
C PHE A 337 -13.56 -11.75 -15.99
N LYS A 338 -14.46 -12.01 -16.95
CA LYS A 338 -14.35 -13.15 -17.87
C LYS A 338 -13.46 -12.78 -19.05
N PHE A 339 -12.66 -13.74 -19.50
CA PHE A 339 -11.91 -13.62 -20.75
C PHE A 339 -12.89 -13.69 -21.92
N ASN A 340 -13.11 -12.56 -22.58
CA ASN A 340 -14.04 -12.39 -23.69
C ASN A 340 -13.53 -11.29 -24.63
N PRO A 341 -12.43 -11.55 -25.37
CA PRO A 341 -11.83 -10.54 -26.24
C PRO A 341 -12.77 -10.17 -27.41
N PRO A 342 -12.74 -8.92 -27.88
CA PRO A 342 -13.47 -8.53 -29.09
C PRO A 342 -13.03 -9.36 -30.31
N VAL A 343 -13.93 -9.52 -31.29
CA VAL A 343 -13.73 -10.41 -32.46
C VAL A 343 -12.50 -10.02 -33.27
N GLU A 344 -12.12 -8.75 -33.28
CA GLU A 344 -10.97 -8.23 -34.01
C GLU A 344 -9.62 -8.41 -33.31
N TYR A 345 -9.58 -9.03 -32.12
CA TYR A 345 -8.34 -9.18 -31.35
C TYR A 345 -7.62 -10.48 -31.71
N GLY A 346 -6.30 -10.39 -31.90
CA GLY A 346 -5.45 -11.58 -31.92
C GLY A 346 -5.35 -12.17 -30.52
N ILE A 347 -5.46 -13.50 -30.40
CA ILE A 347 -5.36 -14.20 -29.11
C ILE A 347 -3.99 -14.85 -28.99
N ILE A 348 -3.27 -14.54 -27.92
CA ILE A 348 -2.02 -15.19 -27.52
C ILE A 348 -2.30 -15.98 -26.25
N ASP A 349 -2.30 -17.30 -26.36
CA ASP A 349 -2.48 -18.17 -25.20
C ASP A 349 -1.12 -18.63 -24.67
N ARG A 350 -0.68 -18.05 -23.55
CA ARG A 350 0.51 -18.47 -22.80
C ARG A 350 0.17 -19.42 -21.65
N SER A 351 -1.07 -19.88 -21.55
CA SER A 351 -1.48 -20.89 -20.56
C SER A 351 -1.05 -22.31 -20.92
N LEU A 352 -0.66 -22.54 -22.17
CA LEU A 352 -0.03 -23.79 -22.58
C LEU A 352 1.42 -23.82 -22.08
N PRO A 353 1.93 -24.95 -21.57
CA PRO A 353 3.32 -25.07 -21.21
C PRO A 353 4.16 -24.74 -22.45
N THR A 354 4.79 -23.56 -22.41
CA THR A 354 5.84 -23.25 -23.38
C THR A 354 6.94 -24.27 -23.10
N PRO A 355 7.45 -25.04 -24.08
CA PRO A 355 8.49 -26.07 -23.85
C PRO A 355 9.85 -25.50 -23.34
N LEU A 356 9.87 -24.26 -22.87
CA LEU A 356 11.01 -23.53 -22.32
C LEU A 356 10.77 -23.07 -20.87
N ALA A 357 9.88 -23.73 -20.12
CA ALA A 357 9.81 -23.55 -18.67
C ALA A 357 11.12 -24.05 -18.04
N ILE A 358 12.11 -23.17 -18.01
CA ILE A 358 13.26 -23.27 -17.11
C ILE A 358 12.67 -23.31 -15.70
N GLU A 359 13.02 -24.36 -14.97
CA GLU A 359 12.59 -24.58 -13.60
C GLU A 359 12.74 -23.31 -12.76
N PRO A 360 11.76 -22.98 -11.90
CA PRO A 360 11.91 -21.86 -10.98
C PRO A 360 13.09 -22.14 -10.06
N TYR A 361 14.05 -21.22 -10.05
CA TYR A 361 15.12 -21.13 -9.07
C TYR A 361 14.58 -21.44 -7.67
N ASP A 362 15.13 -22.48 -7.04
CA ASP A 362 15.05 -22.68 -5.61
C ASP A 362 15.47 -21.39 -4.91
N ARG A 363 14.53 -20.78 -4.18
CA ARG A 363 14.81 -19.66 -3.29
C ARG A 363 15.55 -20.21 -2.07
N MET A 364 16.83 -19.84 -1.93
CA MET A 364 17.51 -19.76 -0.63
C MET A 364 17.13 -18.46 0.06
#